data_AF-A0A3S0AB18-F1
#
_entry.id   AF-A0A3S0AB18-F1
#
_cell.length_a   1.000
_cell.length_b   1.000
_cell.length_c   1.000
_cell.angle_alpha   90.00
_cell.angle_beta   90.00
_cell.angle_gamma   90.00
#
_symmetry.space_group_name_H-M   'P 1'
#
loop_
_entity.id
_entity.type
_entity.pdbx_description
1 polymer ?
#
loop_
_entity_poly.entity_id
_entity_poly.type
_entity_poly.pdbx_seq_one_letter_code
_entity_poly.pdbx_strand_id
1 'polypeptide(L)'
;MVDNAQFSPQGLSSSYRWAGYTLGFSIGGFFDGILLHQVLQWHHLLAGLEGGRFDDLRFQILADGLFHVIMYVVGGVGLWLLWRSRGEFGLPKADRLLVANALVGFGAWHMLDGVASHWVLQIHWIKMDSDVPLVWDIFWFVVFGVAFVAWGWLLKPKGPTHGTKIPVAPAAVAALALLTGTGALFPPNRLNDAATVVVFAPGITPAQAMTATIEAGGKLIWSDKNDGVWAIELPDGADRMALYRGGALLVSDTLLPVGCLNWMEKPSNPGQEA
;
A
#
# COMPACT_ATOMS: atom_id res chain seq x y z
N MET A 1 -28.58 27.42 -19.19
CA MET A 1 -28.24 26.10 -19.76
C MET A 1 -28.45 25.08 -18.67
N VAL A 2 -29.52 24.30 -18.77
CA VAL A 2 -29.87 23.27 -17.79
C VAL A 2 -29.00 22.06 -18.11
N ASP A 3 -28.10 21.73 -17.19
CA ASP A 3 -27.24 20.55 -17.29
C ASP A 3 -28.14 19.31 -17.17
N ASN A 4 -28.31 18.57 -18.28
CA ASN A 4 -29.04 17.31 -18.33
C ASN A 4 -28.21 16.24 -17.60
N ALA A 5 -28.14 16.34 -16.27
CA ALA A 5 -27.64 15.27 -15.43
C ALA A 5 -28.61 14.09 -15.58
N GLN A 6 -28.27 13.15 -16.47
CA GLN A 6 -29.04 11.93 -16.68
C GLN A 6 -29.01 11.09 -15.39
N PHE A 7 -30.02 11.26 -14.57
CA PHE A 7 -30.26 10.43 -13.41
C PHE A 7 -30.62 9.02 -13.87
N SER A 8 -29.81 8.05 -13.50
CA SER A 8 -30.11 6.63 -13.69
C SER A 8 -31.31 6.18 -12.82
N PRO A 9 -31.88 4.99 -13.07
CA PRO A 9 -32.94 4.40 -12.24
C PRO A 9 -32.62 4.24 -10.73
N GLN A 10 -31.40 4.54 -10.28
CA GLN A 10 -30.96 4.50 -8.88
C GLN A 10 -30.82 5.90 -8.22
N GLY A 11 -31.09 7.00 -8.94
CA GLY A 11 -31.03 8.36 -8.40
C GLY A 11 -29.62 8.97 -8.25
N LEU A 12 -28.57 8.21 -8.56
CA LEU A 12 -27.17 8.66 -8.55
C LEU A 12 -26.65 8.91 -9.97
N SER A 13 -25.66 9.78 -10.12
CA SER A 13 -25.06 10.13 -11.40
C SER A 13 -24.15 9.02 -11.93
N SER A 14 -23.88 9.05 -13.24
CA SER A 14 -22.89 8.14 -13.86
C SER A 14 -21.49 8.40 -13.31
N SER A 15 -21.15 9.66 -13.03
CA SER A 15 -19.86 10.03 -12.42
C SER A 15 -19.68 9.38 -11.05
N TYR A 16 -20.72 9.40 -10.19
CA TYR A 16 -20.67 8.75 -8.88
C TYR A 16 -20.47 7.23 -8.99
N ARG A 17 -21.14 6.58 -9.96
CA ARG A 17 -20.96 5.15 -10.19
C ARG A 17 -19.54 4.82 -10.65
N TRP A 18 -19.06 5.53 -11.66
CA TRP A 18 -17.72 5.35 -12.22
C TRP A 18 -16.63 5.67 -11.20
N ALA A 19 -16.84 6.63 -10.31
CA ALA A 19 -15.94 6.86 -9.19
C ALA A 19 -15.67 5.58 -8.39
N GLY A 20 -16.73 4.84 -8.02
CA GLY A 20 -16.60 3.56 -7.33
C GLY A 20 -15.82 2.52 -8.16
N TYR A 21 -16.21 2.28 -9.41
CA TYR A 21 -15.53 1.30 -10.25
C TYR A 21 -14.04 1.64 -10.46
N THR A 22 -13.73 2.88 -10.77
CA THR A 22 -12.36 3.33 -11.05
C THR A 22 -11.49 3.29 -9.79
N LEU A 23 -12.02 3.70 -8.64
CA LEU A 23 -11.31 3.57 -7.36
C LEU A 23 -11.05 2.10 -7.02
N GLY A 24 -12.06 1.25 -7.17
CA GLY A 24 -11.93 -0.19 -6.96
C GLY A 24 -10.86 -0.82 -7.82
N PHE A 25 -10.85 -0.48 -9.11
CA PHE A 25 -9.87 -0.98 -10.08
C PHE A 25 -8.44 -0.57 -9.72
N SER A 26 -8.25 0.70 -9.36
CA SER A 26 -6.97 1.21 -8.85
C SER A 26 -6.51 0.47 -7.59
N ILE A 27 -7.40 0.29 -6.62
CA ILE A 27 -7.11 -0.47 -5.38
C ILE A 27 -6.76 -1.93 -5.71
N GLY A 28 -7.42 -2.54 -6.69
CA GLY A 28 -7.07 -3.88 -7.17
C GLY A 28 -5.64 -3.94 -7.69
N GLY A 29 -5.25 -2.99 -8.55
CA GLY A 29 -3.89 -2.89 -9.07
C GLY A 29 -2.84 -2.62 -7.99
N PHE A 30 -3.15 -1.78 -7.01
CA PHE A 30 -2.27 -1.59 -5.85
C PHE A 30 -2.18 -2.84 -4.97
N PHE A 31 -3.29 -3.53 -4.73
CA PHE A 31 -3.30 -4.75 -3.94
C PHE A 31 -2.39 -5.79 -4.58
N ASP A 32 -2.53 -5.99 -5.89
CA ASP A 32 -1.68 -6.89 -6.68
C ASP A 32 -0.20 -6.45 -6.68
N GLY A 33 0.08 -5.21 -7.09
CA GLY A 33 1.46 -4.70 -7.18
C GLY A 33 2.19 -4.58 -5.84
N ILE A 34 1.48 -4.31 -4.74
CA ILE A 34 2.11 -4.27 -3.41
C ILE A 34 2.21 -5.68 -2.82
N LEU A 35 1.11 -6.43 -2.79
CA LEU A 35 1.11 -7.73 -2.15
C LEU A 35 1.95 -8.74 -2.93
N LEU A 36 1.73 -8.86 -4.24
CA LEU A 36 2.37 -9.89 -5.05
C LEU A 36 3.75 -9.48 -5.54
N HIS A 37 3.94 -8.23 -6.00
CA HIS A 37 5.26 -7.84 -6.52
C HIS A 37 6.27 -7.46 -5.43
N GLN A 38 5.81 -6.83 -4.34
CA GLN A 38 6.73 -6.26 -3.34
C GLN A 38 6.81 -7.08 -2.06
N VAL A 39 5.67 -7.48 -1.47
CA VAL A 39 5.64 -8.17 -0.17
C VAL A 39 5.96 -9.66 -0.33
N LEU A 40 5.21 -10.33 -1.20
CA LEU A 40 5.38 -11.77 -1.45
C LEU A 40 6.43 -12.04 -2.52
N GLN A 41 6.68 -11.06 -3.40
CA GLN A 41 7.63 -11.16 -4.52
C GLN A 41 7.39 -12.40 -5.38
N TRP A 42 6.13 -12.80 -5.55
CA TRP A 42 5.76 -14.00 -6.31
C TRP A 42 5.96 -13.80 -7.81
N HIS A 43 5.86 -12.56 -8.29
CA HIS A 43 6.14 -12.17 -9.66
C HIS A 43 6.42 -10.66 -9.77
N HIS A 44 7.04 -10.26 -10.87
CA HIS A 44 7.11 -8.87 -11.33
C HIS A 44 6.26 -8.71 -12.59
N LEU A 45 5.89 -7.46 -12.95
CA LEU A 45 5.00 -7.18 -14.08
C LEU A 45 5.46 -7.82 -15.40
N LEU A 46 6.77 -7.93 -15.64
CA LEU A 46 7.33 -8.46 -16.88
C LEU A 46 8.13 -9.75 -16.65
N ALA A 47 7.86 -10.48 -15.56
CA ALA A 47 8.64 -11.65 -15.16
C ALA A 47 8.50 -12.85 -16.12
N GLY A 48 7.45 -12.90 -16.93
CA GLY A 48 7.25 -13.91 -17.99
C GLY A 48 7.99 -13.61 -19.29
N LEU A 49 8.61 -12.42 -19.42
CA LEU A 49 9.45 -12.09 -20.56
C LEU A 49 10.91 -12.44 -20.25
N GLU A 50 11.56 -13.15 -21.19
CA GLU A 50 12.93 -13.62 -21.01
C GLU A 50 13.94 -12.81 -21.83
N GLY A 51 15.15 -12.65 -21.29
CA GLY A 51 16.31 -12.18 -22.03
C GLY A 51 16.62 -10.69 -21.92
N GLY A 52 17.91 -10.37 -21.88
CA GLY A 52 18.41 -9.01 -21.98
C GLY A 52 18.05 -8.18 -20.75
N ARG A 53 17.21 -7.15 -20.93
CA ARG A 53 16.80 -6.27 -19.81
C ARG A 53 15.73 -6.90 -18.91
N PHE A 54 15.00 -7.91 -19.37
CA PHE A 54 13.93 -8.54 -18.59
C PHE A 54 14.49 -9.44 -17.47
N ASP A 55 15.75 -9.87 -17.60
CA ASP A 55 16.46 -10.62 -16.55
C ASP A 55 17.05 -9.68 -15.47
N ASP A 56 17.03 -8.36 -15.68
CA ASP A 56 17.52 -7.36 -14.72
C ASP A 56 16.43 -6.99 -13.70
N LEU A 57 16.66 -7.33 -12.44
CA LEU A 57 15.79 -6.99 -11.32
C LEU A 57 15.50 -5.48 -11.23
N ARG A 58 16.46 -4.60 -11.55
CA ARG A 58 16.25 -3.15 -11.50
C ARG A 58 15.22 -2.71 -12.54
N PHE A 59 15.24 -3.34 -13.71
CA PHE A 59 14.26 -3.07 -14.76
C PHE A 59 12.87 -3.59 -14.37
N GLN A 60 12.78 -4.77 -13.74
CA GLN A 60 11.53 -5.30 -13.21
C GLN A 60 10.92 -4.39 -12.14
N ILE A 61 11.72 -3.93 -11.17
CA ILE A 61 11.28 -2.97 -10.15
C ILE A 61 10.82 -1.64 -10.77
N LEU A 62 11.50 -1.15 -11.80
CA LEU A 62 11.07 0.04 -12.54
C LEU A 62 9.72 -0.20 -13.23
N ALA A 63 9.54 -1.34 -13.89
CA ALA A 63 8.28 -1.71 -14.54
C ALA A 63 7.13 -1.77 -13.53
N ASP A 64 7.36 -2.38 -12.37
CA ASP A 64 6.40 -2.39 -11.25
C ASP A 64 6.08 -0.96 -10.80
N GLY A 65 7.09 -0.11 -10.61
CA GLY A 65 6.89 1.30 -10.23
C GLY A 65 6.04 2.07 -11.25
N LEU A 66 6.29 1.88 -12.55
CA LEU A 66 5.50 2.50 -13.61
C LEU A 66 4.06 1.98 -13.62
N PHE A 67 3.85 0.70 -13.36
CA PHE A 67 2.53 0.12 -13.17
C PHE A 67 1.79 0.79 -12.00
N HIS A 68 2.46 1.00 -10.87
CA HIS A 68 1.87 1.74 -9.73
C HIS A 68 1.53 3.19 -10.09
N VAL A 69 2.36 3.87 -10.88
CA VAL A 69 2.06 5.22 -11.38
C VAL A 69 0.79 5.24 -12.23
N ILE A 70 0.59 4.24 -13.09
CA ILE A 70 -0.67 4.09 -13.84
C ILE A 70 -1.84 3.91 -12.88
N MET A 71 -1.69 3.08 -11.84
CA MET A 71 -2.74 2.89 -10.82
C MET A 71 -3.02 4.16 -10.02
N TYR A 72 -2.03 5.02 -9.75
CA TYR A 72 -2.25 6.35 -9.17
C TYR A 72 -3.07 7.25 -10.08
N VAL A 73 -2.81 7.24 -11.40
CA VAL A 73 -3.60 8.02 -12.37
C VAL A 73 -5.05 7.53 -12.39
N VAL A 74 -5.27 6.22 -12.46
CA VAL A 74 -6.62 5.63 -12.40
C VAL A 74 -7.32 6.01 -11.10
N GLY A 75 -6.66 5.85 -9.95
CA GLY A 75 -7.19 6.24 -8.64
C GLY A 75 -7.51 7.73 -8.56
N GLY A 76 -6.64 8.59 -9.10
CA GLY A 76 -6.83 10.03 -9.18
C GLY A 76 -8.07 10.42 -10.01
N VAL A 77 -8.32 9.74 -11.14
CA VAL A 77 -9.56 9.89 -11.91
C VAL A 77 -10.78 9.48 -11.08
N GLY A 78 -10.69 8.36 -10.36
CA GLY A 78 -11.74 7.91 -9.45
C GLY A 78 -12.06 8.92 -8.35
N LEU A 79 -11.03 9.49 -7.71
CA LEU A 79 -11.16 10.54 -6.70
C LEU A 79 -11.74 11.83 -7.29
N TRP A 80 -11.32 12.22 -8.49
CA TRP A 80 -11.85 13.40 -9.17
C TRP A 80 -13.34 13.25 -9.51
N LEU A 81 -13.74 12.08 -10.03
CA LEU A 81 -15.15 11.76 -10.27
C LEU A 81 -15.95 11.81 -8.97
N LEU A 82 -15.43 11.21 -7.91
CA LEU A 82 -16.05 11.20 -6.59
C LEU A 82 -16.27 12.63 -6.07
N TRP A 83 -15.23 13.47 -6.15
CA TRP A 83 -15.25 14.88 -5.77
C TRP A 83 -16.27 15.70 -6.57
N ARG A 84 -16.38 15.46 -7.88
CA ARG A 84 -17.38 16.12 -8.73
C ARG A 84 -18.80 15.75 -8.31
N SER A 85 -19.00 14.53 -7.83
CA SER A 85 -20.28 14.00 -7.33
C SER A 85 -20.49 14.17 -5.82
N ARG A 86 -19.70 14.99 -5.11
CA ARG A 86 -19.76 15.10 -3.64
C ARG A 86 -21.12 15.49 -3.06
N GLY A 87 -21.96 16.19 -3.83
CA GLY A 87 -23.33 16.52 -3.43
C GLY A 87 -24.24 15.29 -3.26
N GLU A 88 -23.82 14.14 -3.77
CA GLU A 88 -24.58 12.89 -3.75
C GLU A 88 -24.31 12.04 -2.50
N PHE A 89 -23.33 12.41 -1.66
CA PHE A 89 -22.92 11.59 -0.50
C PHE A 89 -24.02 11.40 0.54
N GLY A 90 -24.94 12.36 0.66
CA GLY A 90 -26.09 12.29 1.58
C GLY A 90 -27.30 11.55 1.02
N LEU A 91 -27.25 11.10 -0.24
CA LEU A 91 -28.39 10.41 -0.84
C LEU A 91 -28.53 8.98 -0.28
N PRO A 92 -29.77 8.49 -0.10
CA PRO A 92 -29.98 7.13 0.40
C PRO A 92 -29.23 6.09 -0.43
N LYS A 93 -28.51 5.19 0.24
CA LYS A 93 -27.75 4.07 -0.35
C LYS A 93 -26.52 4.47 -1.20
N ALA A 94 -26.10 5.74 -1.17
CA ALA A 94 -24.91 6.21 -1.89
C ALA A 94 -23.64 5.45 -1.46
N ASP A 95 -23.42 5.34 -0.15
CA ASP A 95 -22.32 4.58 0.46
C ASP A 95 -22.28 3.12 0.00
N ARG A 96 -23.43 2.44 0.06
CA ARG A 96 -23.56 1.04 -0.35
C ARG A 96 -23.32 0.86 -1.84
N LEU A 97 -23.79 1.78 -2.68
CA LEU A 97 -23.53 1.72 -4.12
C LEU A 97 -22.05 1.96 -4.43
N LEU A 98 -21.41 2.90 -3.73
CA LEU A 98 -19.99 3.20 -3.91
C LEU A 98 -19.13 1.97 -3.58
N VAL A 99 -19.37 1.34 -2.42
CA VAL A 99 -18.68 0.09 -2.02
C VAL A 99 -18.96 -1.04 -3.01
N ALA A 100 -20.23 -1.22 -3.41
CA ALA A 100 -20.60 -2.23 -4.39
C ALA A 100 -19.84 -2.06 -5.72
N ASN A 101 -19.73 -0.83 -6.22
CA ASN A 101 -19.01 -0.54 -7.45
C ASN A 101 -17.49 -0.67 -7.26
N ALA A 102 -16.95 -0.28 -6.10
CA ALA A 102 -15.53 -0.50 -5.79
C ALA A 102 -15.15 -1.98 -5.78
N LEU A 103 -15.99 -2.85 -5.20
CA LEU A 103 -15.76 -4.31 -5.26
C LEU A 103 -15.78 -4.85 -6.69
N VAL A 104 -16.72 -4.37 -7.52
CA VAL A 104 -16.74 -4.73 -8.95
C VAL A 104 -15.48 -4.23 -9.67
N GLY A 105 -15.05 -3.00 -9.41
CA GLY A 105 -13.82 -2.46 -9.98
C GLY A 105 -12.58 -3.26 -9.60
N PHE A 106 -12.47 -3.60 -8.31
CA PHE A 106 -11.38 -4.42 -7.76
C PHE A 106 -11.32 -5.78 -8.45
N GLY A 107 -12.47 -6.47 -8.56
CA GLY A 107 -12.49 -7.76 -9.25
C GLY A 107 -12.26 -7.64 -10.76
N ALA A 108 -12.73 -6.55 -11.39
CA ALA A 108 -12.48 -6.31 -12.81
C ALA A 108 -10.99 -6.13 -13.13
N TRP A 109 -10.20 -5.52 -12.24
CA TRP A 109 -8.74 -5.47 -12.39
C TRP A 109 -8.15 -6.88 -12.44
N HIS A 110 -8.41 -7.71 -11.43
CA HIS A 110 -7.85 -9.07 -11.34
C HIS A 110 -8.30 -9.97 -12.51
N MET A 111 -9.52 -9.76 -13.01
CA MET A 111 -9.98 -10.47 -14.20
C MET A 111 -9.27 -9.99 -15.47
N LEU A 112 -9.09 -8.67 -15.62
CA LEU A 112 -8.36 -8.09 -16.74
C LEU A 112 -6.92 -8.59 -16.75
N ASP A 113 -6.26 -8.54 -15.60
CA ASP A 113 -4.88 -8.96 -15.44
C ASP A 113 -4.71 -10.47 -15.70
N GLY A 114 -5.53 -11.33 -15.07
CA GLY A 114 -5.46 -12.77 -15.34
C GLY A 114 -5.70 -13.14 -16.80
N VAL A 115 -6.63 -12.48 -17.50
CA VAL A 115 -6.89 -12.77 -18.92
C VAL A 115 -5.83 -12.15 -19.82
N ALA A 116 -5.59 -10.85 -19.69
CA ALA A 116 -4.73 -10.11 -20.59
C ALA A 116 -3.26 -10.40 -20.29
N SER A 117 -2.82 -10.19 -19.05
CA SER A 117 -1.42 -10.29 -18.65
C SER A 117 -0.97 -11.75 -18.58
N HIS A 118 -1.72 -12.63 -17.92
CA HIS A 118 -1.25 -14.01 -17.70
C HIS A 118 -1.55 -14.93 -18.88
N TRP A 119 -2.77 -14.94 -19.39
CA TRP A 119 -3.16 -15.95 -20.38
C TRP A 119 -2.91 -15.54 -21.82
N VAL A 120 -3.17 -14.28 -22.17
CA VAL A 120 -3.01 -13.78 -23.55
C VAL A 120 -1.58 -13.31 -23.82
N LEU A 121 -1.07 -12.39 -23.00
CA LEU A 121 0.25 -11.79 -23.19
C LEU A 121 1.36 -12.60 -22.54
N GLN A 122 1.04 -13.44 -21.55
CA GLN A 122 1.99 -14.26 -20.79
C GLN A 122 3.16 -13.45 -20.22
N ILE A 123 2.90 -12.21 -19.81
CA ILE A 123 3.94 -11.31 -19.30
C ILE A 123 4.33 -11.60 -17.84
N HIS A 124 3.51 -12.37 -17.11
CA HIS A 124 3.82 -12.96 -15.81
C HIS A 124 2.74 -14.01 -15.46
N TRP A 125 3.03 -14.85 -14.46
CA TRP A 125 2.07 -15.74 -13.80
C TRP A 125 1.91 -15.30 -12.34
N ILE A 126 0.80 -15.65 -11.68
CA ILE A 126 0.58 -15.28 -10.27
C ILE A 126 1.73 -15.72 -9.36
N LYS A 127 2.27 -16.92 -9.59
CA LYS A 127 3.36 -17.49 -8.80
C LYS A 127 4.37 -18.16 -9.71
N MET A 128 5.45 -17.44 -10.02
CA MET A 128 6.45 -17.85 -11.02
C MET A 128 7.23 -19.11 -10.61
N ASP A 129 7.44 -19.31 -9.31
CA ASP A 129 8.20 -20.41 -8.71
C ASP A 129 7.32 -21.64 -8.36
N SER A 130 6.13 -21.75 -8.98
CA SER A 130 5.22 -22.89 -8.75
C SER A 130 5.38 -23.95 -9.85
N ASP A 131 5.35 -25.24 -9.46
CA ASP A 131 5.27 -26.35 -10.40
C ASP A 131 3.91 -26.40 -11.16
N VAL A 132 2.91 -25.69 -10.66
CA VAL A 132 1.54 -25.63 -11.20
C VAL A 132 1.03 -24.18 -11.33
N PRO A 133 1.66 -23.34 -12.16
CA PRO A 133 1.36 -21.90 -12.21
C PRO A 133 -0.10 -21.61 -12.60
N LEU A 134 -0.68 -22.40 -13.52
CA LEU A 134 -2.07 -22.25 -13.95
C LEU A 134 -3.09 -22.42 -12.82
N VAL A 135 -2.81 -23.26 -11.82
CA VAL A 135 -3.71 -23.46 -10.67
C VAL A 135 -3.79 -22.19 -9.83
N TRP A 136 -2.66 -21.51 -9.63
CA TRP A 136 -2.61 -20.24 -8.90
C TRP A 136 -3.30 -19.12 -9.67
N ASP A 137 -3.13 -19.06 -10.98
CA ASP A 137 -3.85 -18.12 -11.84
C ASP A 137 -5.37 -18.28 -11.74
N ILE A 138 -5.87 -19.51 -11.90
CA ILE A 138 -7.30 -19.79 -11.82
C ILE A 138 -7.83 -19.47 -10.42
N PHE A 139 -7.09 -19.88 -9.38
CA PHE A 139 -7.47 -19.58 -8.00
C PHE A 139 -7.58 -18.07 -7.76
N TRP A 140 -6.56 -17.30 -8.15
CA TRP A 140 -6.53 -15.86 -7.95
C TRP A 140 -7.62 -15.14 -8.77
N PHE A 141 -7.79 -15.53 -10.03
CA PHE A 141 -8.85 -15.01 -10.91
C PHE A 141 -10.24 -15.26 -10.32
N VAL A 142 -10.50 -16.43 -9.74
CA VAL A 142 -11.80 -16.76 -9.14
C VAL A 142 -12.00 -16.02 -7.82
N VAL A 143 -11.00 -16.05 -6.93
CA VAL A 143 -11.13 -15.51 -5.57
C VAL A 143 -11.14 -13.98 -5.55
N PHE A 144 -10.23 -13.33 -6.27
CA PHE A 144 -10.11 -11.87 -6.27
C PHE A 144 -10.82 -11.21 -7.45
N GLY A 145 -10.99 -11.92 -8.57
CA GLY A 145 -11.75 -11.44 -9.72
C GLY A 145 -13.25 -11.72 -9.61
N VAL A 146 -13.65 -12.96 -9.90
CA VAL A 146 -15.06 -13.36 -10.02
C VAL A 146 -15.83 -13.16 -8.72
N ALA A 147 -15.29 -13.59 -7.58
CA ALA A 147 -16.00 -13.50 -6.31
C ALA A 147 -16.23 -12.06 -5.87
N PHE A 148 -15.29 -11.14 -6.10
CA PHE A 148 -15.45 -9.71 -5.77
C PHE A 148 -16.43 -9.02 -6.72
N VAL A 149 -16.42 -9.34 -8.02
CA VAL A 149 -17.44 -8.86 -8.97
C VAL A 149 -18.83 -9.34 -8.55
N ALA A 150 -18.98 -10.62 -8.23
CA ALA A 150 -20.24 -11.19 -7.76
C ALA A 150 -20.69 -10.54 -6.44
N TRP A 151 -19.79 -10.35 -5.49
CA TRP A 151 -20.08 -9.71 -4.21
C TRP A 151 -20.54 -8.26 -4.40
N GLY A 152 -19.81 -7.47 -5.18
CA GLY A 152 -20.20 -6.11 -5.52
C GLY A 152 -21.56 -6.06 -6.22
N TRP A 153 -21.83 -6.98 -7.14
CA TRP A 153 -23.13 -7.07 -7.83
C TRP A 153 -24.28 -7.38 -6.88
N LEU A 154 -24.11 -8.34 -5.96
CA LEU A 154 -25.10 -8.71 -4.94
C LEU A 154 -25.33 -7.59 -3.92
N LEU A 155 -24.31 -6.78 -3.64
CA LEU A 155 -24.41 -5.63 -2.75
C LEU A 155 -25.14 -4.43 -3.38
N LYS A 156 -25.30 -4.36 -4.70
CA LYS A 156 -25.99 -3.23 -5.34
C LYS A 156 -27.41 -3.05 -4.75
N PRO A 157 -27.79 -1.81 -4.38
CA PRO A 157 -29.09 -1.56 -3.79
C PRO A 157 -30.24 -1.96 -4.74
N LYS A 158 -31.23 -2.72 -4.23
CA LYS A 158 -32.47 -3.06 -4.94
C LYS A 158 -33.61 -2.17 -4.44
N GLY A 159 -34.40 -1.63 -5.38
CA GLY A 159 -35.64 -0.86 -5.15
C GLY A 159 -35.49 0.48 -4.40
N PRO A 160 -36.56 1.29 -4.33
CA PRO A 160 -36.63 2.45 -3.44
C PRO A 160 -36.76 1.96 -1.98
N THR A 161 -35.98 2.53 -1.05
CA THR A 161 -36.21 2.31 0.39
C THR A 161 -36.35 3.65 1.07
N HIS A 162 -37.50 3.90 1.69
CA HIS A 162 -37.67 4.96 2.66
C HIS A 162 -37.03 4.51 3.98
N GLY A 163 -35.94 5.17 4.38
CA GLY A 163 -35.28 4.89 5.63
C GLY A 163 -33.96 5.65 5.77
N THR A 164 -33.98 6.64 6.65
CA THR A 164 -32.80 7.33 7.18
C THR A 164 -32.01 6.36 8.07
N LYS A 165 -31.09 5.60 7.48
CA LYS A 165 -30.04 4.93 8.26
C LYS A 165 -28.77 5.77 8.15
N ILE A 166 -28.16 6.04 9.30
CA ILE A 166 -26.86 6.67 9.44
C ILE A 166 -25.87 5.88 8.58
N PRO A 167 -25.04 6.53 7.74
CA PRO A 167 -24.05 5.81 6.94
C PRO A 167 -23.06 5.14 7.91
N VAL A 168 -23.02 3.81 7.89
CA VAL A 168 -22.18 3.00 8.79
C VAL A 168 -20.71 3.09 8.37
N ALA A 169 -20.45 3.30 7.07
CA ALA A 169 -19.11 3.29 6.50
C ALA A 169 -18.21 4.47 6.98
N PRO A 170 -18.65 5.74 7.03
CA PRO A 170 -17.85 6.84 7.57
C PRO A 170 -17.52 6.65 9.06
N ALA A 171 -18.48 6.16 9.85
CA ALA A 171 -18.27 5.88 11.27
C ALA A 171 -17.30 4.71 11.48
N ALA A 172 -17.39 3.66 10.68
CA ALA A 172 -16.46 2.54 10.72
C ALA A 172 -15.05 2.94 10.26
N VAL A 173 -14.92 3.76 9.21
CA VAL A 173 -13.63 4.30 8.76
C VAL A 173 -13.02 5.23 9.81
N ALA A 174 -13.82 6.11 10.41
CA ALA A 174 -13.35 6.96 11.50
C ALA A 174 -12.92 6.14 12.72
N ALA A 175 -13.69 5.12 13.10
CA ALA A 175 -13.33 4.22 14.19
C ALA A 175 -12.05 3.44 13.89
N LEU A 176 -11.90 2.90 12.67
CA LEU A 176 -10.68 2.19 12.26
C LEU A 176 -9.47 3.13 12.24
N ALA A 177 -9.61 4.35 11.71
CA ALA A 177 -8.55 5.35 11.70
C ALA A 177 -8.14 5.78 13.12
N LEU A 178 -9.10 5.87 14.05
CA LEU A 178 -8.83 6.13 15.46
C LEU A 178 -8.16 4.91 16.13
N LEU A 179 -8.55 3.68 15.81
CA LEU A 179 -7.96 2.46 16.35
C LEU A 179 -6.52 2.24 15.85
N THR A 180 -6.26 2.46 14.56
CA THR A 180 -4.91 2.38 14.00
C THR A 180 -4.05 3.55 14.48
N GLY A 181 -4.62 4.76 14.54
CA GLY A 181 -3.96 5.94 15.09
C GLY A 181 -3.60 5.80 16.56
N THR A 182 -4.46 5.18 17.38
CA THR A 182 -4.17 4.88 18.79
C THR A 182 -3.18 3.73 18.96
N GLY A 183 -3.20 2.72 18.07
CA GLY A 183 -2.15 1.71 17.98
C GLY A 183 -0.75 2.30 17.79
N ALA A 184 -0.64 3.38 17.02
CA ALA A 184 0.60 4.15 16.82
C ALA A 184 0.94 5.11 17.98
N LEU A 185 0.02 5.35 18.92
CA LEU A 185 0.28 6.14 20.14
C LEU A 185 0.88 5.31 21.27
N PHE A 186 0.78 3.98 21.21
CA PHE A 186 1.51 3.15 22.15
C PHE A 186 2.99 3.22 21.77
N PRO A 187 3.86 3.79 22.62
CA PRO A 187 5.28 3.63 22.41
C PRO A 187 5.55 2.13 22.27
N PRO A 188 6.39 1.70 21.32
CA PRO A 188 6.81 0.30 21.27
C PRO A 188 7.23 -0.03 22.70
N ASN A 189 6.55 -0.99 23.32
CA ASN A 189 6.95 -1.47 24.64
C ASN A 189 8.45 -1.70 24.51
N ARG A 190 9.24 -1.04 25.37
CA ARG A 190 10.67 -1.30 25.54
C ARG A 190 10.78 -2.78 25.89
N LEU A 191 10.70 -3.64 24.89
CA LEU A 191 11.15 -5.01 24.94
C LEU A 191 12.61 -4.82 25.29
N ASN A 192 12.93 -5.19 26.52
CA ASN A 192 14.26 -5.16 27.08
C ASN A 192 15.24 -5.61 25.98
N ASP A 193 16.20 -4.73 25.65
CA ASP A 193 17.14 -4.78 24.52
C ASP A 193 16.65 -4.13 23.20
N ALA A 194 16.36 -2.82 23.25
CA ALA A 194 15.92 -2.02 22.10
C ALA A 194 17.01 -1.88 21.03
N ALA A 195 17.05 -2.84 20.11
CA ALA A 195 17.87 -2.76 18.91
C ALA A 195 17.25 -1.79 17.90
N THR A 196 17.95 -0.69 17.60
CA THR A 196 17.68 0.15 16.43
C THR A 196 18.15 -0.59 15.17
N VAL A 197 17.25 -0.80 14.22
CA VAL A 197 17.57 -1.37 12.92
C VAL A 197 18.04 -0.27 11.98
N VAL A 198 19.21 -0.46 11.39
CA VAL A 198 19.84 0.43 10.40
C VAL A 198 20.00 -0.32 9.09
N VAL A 199 19.48 0.24 8.01
CA VAL A 199 19.69 -0.28 6.65
C VAL A 199 20.64 0.65 5.92
N PHE A 200 21.78 0.15 5.47
CA PHE A 200 22.78 0.92 4.73
C PHE A 200 22.54 0.88 3.22
N ALA A 201 22.95 1.93 2.53
CA ALA A 201 22.87 2.01 1.08
C ALA A 201 23.78 0.95 0.42
N PRO A 202 23.41 0.45 -0.77
CA PRO A 202 24.29 -0.43 -1.54
C PRO A 202 25.66 0.22 -1.79
N GLY A 203 26.74 -0.49 -1.49
CA GLY A 203 28.12 0.00 -1.66
C GLY A 203 28.75 0.60 -0.41
N ILE A 204 28.02 0.71 0.71
CA ILE A 204 28.61 1.00 2.01
C ILE A 204 29.34 -0.25 2.51
N THR A 205 30.64 -0.09 2.82
CA THR A 205 31.44 -1.18 3.38
C THR A 205 31.12 -1.40 4.85
N PRO A 206 31.35 -2.60 5.41
CA PRO A 206 31.14 -2.87 6.84
C PRO A 206 31.96 -1.94 7.74
N ALA A 207 33.14 -1.50 7.28
CA ALA A 207 33.97 -0.54 7.99
C ALA A 207 33.30 0.85 8.05
N GLN A 208 32.70 1.32 6.96
CA GLN A 208 31.96 2.60 6.93
C GLN A 208 30.70 2.54 7.79
N ALA A 209 29.95 1.43 7.72
CA ALA A 209 28.79 1.19 8.58
C ALA A 209 29.16 1.18 10.07
N MET A 210 30.29 0.55 10.42
CA MET A 210 30.81 0.56 11.79
C MET A 210 31.25 1.97 12.23
N THR A 211 31.95 2.72 11.38
CA THR A 211 32.32 4.12 11.69
C THR A 211 31.09 4.96 11.96
N ALA A 212 30.07 4.87 11.12
CA ALA A 212 28.81 5.59 11.31
C ALA A 212 28.11 5.21 12.62
N THR A 213 28.14 3.91 12.97
CA THR A 213 27.60 3.39 14.22
C THR A 213 28.33 3.96 15.44
N ILE A 214 29.66 4.01 15.40
CA ILE A 214 30.49 4.56 16.47
C ILE A 214 30.29 6.07 16.59
N GLU A 215 30.25 6.80 15.48
CA GLU A 215 29.98 8.25 15.45
C GLU A 215 28.61 8.60 16.03
N ALA A 216 27.62 7.73 15.82
CA ALA A 216 26.31 7.85 16.44
C ALA A 216 26.30 7.50 17.94
N GLY A 217 27.39 6.97 18.49
CA GLY A 217 27.49 6.47 19.86
C GLY A 217 26.81 5.11 20.06
N GLY A 218 26.57 4.37 18.97
CA GLY A 218 25.89 3.07 19.00
C GLY A 218 26.83 1.88 19.15
N LYS A 219 26.26 0.74 19.50
CA LYS A 219 26.96 -0.55 19.63
C LYS A 219 26.28 -1.60 18.75
N LEU A 220 27.06 -2.31 17.94
CA LEU A 220 26.52 -3.40 17.12
C LEU A 220 26.03 -4.57 17.99
N ILE A 221 24.77 -4.97 17.79
CA ILE A 221 24.16 -6.17 18.37
C ILE A 221 24.26 -7.32 17.36
N TRP A 222 23.90 -7.06 16.10
CA TRP A 222 23.85 -8.06 15.03
C TRP A 222 23.95 -7.41 13.65
N SER A 223 24.52 -8.09 12.67
CA SER A 223 24.46 -7.71 11.25
C SER A 223 24.07 -8.91 10.37
N ASP A 224 23.42 -8.62 9.25
CA ASP A 224 23.13 -9.61 8.23
C ASP A 224 24.40 -10.02 7.45
N LYS A 225 24.33 -11.15 6.73
CA LYS A 225 25.50 -11.71 6.00
C LYS A 225 26.01 -10.82 4.86
N ASN A 226 25.18 -9.91 4.37
CA ASN A 226 25.53 -8.98 3.29
C ASN A 226 25.87 -7.58 3.81
N ASP A 227 25.91 -7.41 5.13
CA ASP A 227 26.22 -6.16 5.86
C ASP A 227 25.37 -4.95 5.45
N GLY A 228 24.18 -5.19 4.88
CA GLY A 228 23.22 -4.16 4.49
C GLY A 228 22.22 -3.79 5.60
N VAL A 229 22.02 -4.68 6.58
CA VAL A 229 21.06 -4.49 7.68
C VAL A 229 21.73 -4.81 9.02
N TRP A 230 21.75 -3.81 9.89
CA TRP A 230 22.41 -3.84 11.18
C TRP A 230 21.40 -3.59 12.29
N ALA A 231 21.49 -4.33 13.37
CA ALA A 231 20.78 -4.08 14.62
C ALA A 231 21.80 -3.52 15.62
N ILE A 232 21.59 -2.29 16.08
CA ILE A 232 22.49 -1.57 16.96
C ILE A 232 21.76 -1.10 18.22
N GLU A 233 22.46 -1.09 19.35
CA GLU A 233 22.02 -0.43 20.57
C GLU A 233 22.40 1.05 20.47
N LEU A 234 21.43 1.96 20.60
CA LEU A 234 21.69 3.40 20.65
C LEU A 234 21.28 3.96 22.02
N PRO A 235 22.17 4.67 22.73
CA PRO A 235 21.81 5.33 23.97
C PRO A 235 20.85 6.51 23.73
N ASP A 236 20.08 6.86 24.76
CA ASP A 236 19.24 8.07 24.76
C ASP A 236 20.13 9.31 24.49
N GLY A 237 19.78 10.10 23.46
CA GLY A 237 20.56 11.27 23.03
C GLY A 237 21.65 11.03 21.98
N ALA A 238 21.75 9.81 21.43
CA ALA A 238 22.65 9.48 20.31
C ALA A 238 22.44 10.36 19.06
N ASP A 239 23.53 10.72 18.36
CA ASP A 239 23.47 11.46 17.09
C ASP A 239 23.07 10.53 15.93
N ARG A 240 21.76 10.30 15.81
CA ARG A 240 21.18 9.48 14.73
C ARG A 240 21.48 10.03 13.34
N MET A 241 21.79 11.32 13.20
CA MET A 241 22.14 11.90 11.89
C MET A 241 23.52 11.45 11.42
N ALA A 242 24.40 11.02 12.33
CA ALA A 242 25.67 10.39 11.95
C ALA A 242 25.46 9.12 11.11
N LEU A 243 24.44 8.32 11.42
CA LEU A 243 24.09 7.11 10.64
C LEU A 243 23.70 7.46 9.20
N TYR A 244 22.85 8.47 9.02
CA TYR A 244 22.45 8.93 7.68
C TYR A 244 23.62 9.55 6.90
N ARG A 245 24.49 10.32 7.57
CA ARG A 245 25.74 10.84 6.95
C ARG A 245 26.68 9.71 6.55
N GLY A 246 26.68 8.62 7.30
CA GLY A 246 27.40 7.38 7.02
C GLY A 246 26.77 6.47 5.96
N GLY A 247 25.67 6.91 5.32
CA GLY A 247 25.03 6.17 4.23
C GLY A 247 23.88 5.26 4.65
N ALA A 248 23.31 5.43 5.85
CA ALA A 248 22.05 4.78 6.20
C ALA A 248 20.89 5.29 5.32
N LEU A 249 20.09 4.36 4.80
CA LEU A 249 18.82 4.62 4.12
C LEU A 249 17.66 4.65 5.12
N LEU A 250 17.74 3.85 6.18
CA LEU A 250 16.71 3.72 7.21
C LEU A 250 17.37 3.55 8.57
N VAL A 251 16.87 4.27 9.57
CA VAL A 251 17.18 4.08 11.00
C VAL A 251 15.84 3.98 11.71
N SER A 252 15.51 2.83 12.28
CA SER A 252 14.22 2.57 12.91
C SER A 252 14.35 1.89 14.26
N ASP A 253 13.70 2.44 15.27
CA ASP A 253 13.57 1.82 16.61
C ASP A 253 12.41 0.81 16.66
N THR A 254 11.79 0.54 15.51
CA THR A 254 10.61 -0.34 15.39
C THR A 254 10.73 -1.23 14.16
N LEU A 255 10.26 -2.47 14.28
CA LEU A 255 10.22 -3.45 13.18
C LEU A 255 9.23 -3.09 12.06
N LEU A 256 8.42 -2.03 12.22
CA LEU A 256 7.44 -1.58 11.23
C LEU A 256 7.55 -0.05 11.08
N PRO A 257 7.51 0.51 9.86
CA PRO A 257 7.54 1.96 9.65
C PRO A 257 6.17 2.54 10.02
N VAL A 258 5.91 2.66 11.32
CA VAL A 258 4.70 3.29 11.84
C VAL A 258 5.13 4.34 12.85
N GLY A 259 5.36 5.58 12.37
CA GLY A 259 5.52 6.70 13.28
C GLY A 259 6.31 7.88 12.75
N CYS A 260 5.68 8.70 11.91
CA CYS A 260 6.14 10.07 11.59
C CYS A 260 6.14 11.02 12.81
N LEU A 261 5.95 10.52 14.04
CA LEU A 261 5.80 11.32 15.26
C LEU A 261 7.01 11.28 16.20
N ASN A 262 8.01 10.44 15.94
CA ASN A 262 9.23 10.39 16.76
C ASN A 262 10.21 11.54 16.51
N TRP A 263 9.87 12.51 15.63
CA TRP A 263 10.76 13.61 15.23
C TRP A 263 10.60 14.89 16.09
N MET A 264 9.73 14.90 17.10
CA MET A 264 9.43 16.13 17.87
C MET A 264 9.89 16.11 19.32
N GLU A 265 11.08 15.56 19.61
CA GLU A 265 11.75 15.90 20.87
C GLU A 265 12.61 17.17 20.70
N LYS A 266 12.25 18.16 21.53
CA LYS A 266 12.86 19.47 21.63
C LYS A 266 14.32 19.31 22.11
N PRO A 267 15.32 19.99 21.52
CA PRO A 267 16.68 19.92 22.03
C PRO A 267 16.70 20.44 23.49
N SER A 268 17.13 19.58 24.41
CA SER A 268 17.39 19.97 25.80
C SER A 268 18.57 20.93 25.82
N ASN A 269 18.36 22.12 26.38
CA ASN A 269 19.39 23.13 26.62
C ASN A 269 20.50 22.54 27.51
N PRO A 270 21.78 22.54 27.11
CA PRO A 270 22.88 22.20 28.00
C PRO A 270 23.17 23.42 28.87
N GLY A 271 22.55 23.49 30.04
CA GLY A 271 22.82 24.60 30.94
C GLY A 271 21.90 24.72 32.14
N GLN A 272 21.65 23.63 32.86
CA GLN A 272 21.33 23.66 34.29
C GLN A 272 21.66 22.29 34.89
N GLU A 273 22.85 22.15 35.48
CA GLU A 273 23.04 21.49 36.77
C GLU A 273 24.47 21.75 37.28
N ALA A 274 24.51 22.33 38.49
CA ALA A 274 25.62 22.60 39.40
C ALA A 274 26.73 23.57 38.98
#